data_AF-A0A350XLY1-F1
#
_entry.id   AF-A0A350XLY1-F1
#
_cell.length_a   1.000
_cell.length_b   1.000
_cell.length_c   1.000
_cell.angle_alpha   90.00
_cell.angle_beta   90.00
_cell.angle_gamma   90.00
#
_symmetry.space_group_name_H-M   'P 1'
#
loop_
_entity.id
_entity.type
_entity.pdbx_description
1 polymer ?
#
loop_
_entity_poly.entity_id
_entity_poly.type
_entity_poly.pdbx_seq_one_letter_code
_entity_poly.pdbx_strand_id
1 'polypeptide(L)' 'MPKTYHIVVEVVYEAREATGYNHDYEAKAGIDIGLNNLATITSNQKGFRPVIVNGRPLKSINAIFTWIAA' A
#
# COMPACT_ATOMS: atom_id res chain seq x y z
N MET A 1 -20.14 -0.18 18.99
CA MET A 1 -20.94 1.03 19.27
C MET A 1 -21.49 1.54 17.94
N PRO A 2 -22.82 1.62 17.74
CA PRO A 2 -23.37 2.20 16.53
C PRO A 2 -22.98 3.68 16.47
N LYS A 3 -22.56 4.10 15.29
CA LYS A 3 -22.12 5.45 14.99
C LYS A 3 -23.35 6.34 14.73
N THR A 4 -24.24 6.45 15.70
CA THR A 4 -25.42 7.33 15.67
C THR A 4 -24.93 8.79 15.73
N TYR A 5 -25.44 9.67 14.86
CA TYR A 5 -25.16 11.12 14.77
C TYR A 5 -24.01 11.62 13.86
N HIS A 6 -23.77 11.01 12.70
CA HIS A 6 -22.97 11.69 11.67
C HIS A 6 -23.37 11.27 10.25
N ILE A 7 -23.25 12.24 9.35
CA ILE A 7 -23.42 12.07 7.90
C ILE A 7 -22.02 12.05 7.30
N VAL A 8 -21.71 10.99 6.56
CA VAL A 8 -20.49 10.92 5.75
C VAL A 8 -20.87 11.33 4.32
N VAL A 9 -20.25 12.39 3.82
CA VAL A 9 -20.37 12.79 2.42
C VAL A 9 -19.06 12.43 1.74
N GLU A 10 -19.11 11.44 0.86
CA GLU A 10 -17.97 11.06 0.02
C GLU A 10 -18.07 11.79 -1.31
N VAL A 11 -17.12 12.68 -1.58
CA VAL A 11 -17.03 13.38 -2.87
C VAL A 11 -16.02 12.64 -3.73
N VAL A 12 -16.52 11.94 -4.73
CA VAL A 12 -15.69 11.26 -5.74
C VAL A 12 -15.62 12.14 -6.97
N TYR A 13 -14.42 12.36 -7.48
CA TYR A 13 -14.18 13.05 -8.75
C TYR A 13 -13.10 12.31 -9.55
N GLU A 14 -13.14 12.44 -10.87
CA GLU A 14 -12.06 11.96 -11.71
C GLU A 14 -10.87 12.92 -11.61
N ALA A 15 -9.74 12.40 -11.13
CA ALA A 15 -8.47 13.10 -11.25
C ALA A 15 -7.99 12.99 -12.71
N ARG A 16 -7.71 14.13 -13.35
CA ARG A 16 -7.04 14.13 -14.66
C ARG A 16 -5.65 13.52 -14.49
N GLU A 17 -5.31 12.59 -15.37
CA GLU A 17 -3.94 12.08 -15.44
C GLU A 17 -2.98 13.23 -15.71
N ALA A 18 -1.87 13.26 -14.98
CA ALA A 18 -0.79 14.17 -15.31
C ALA A 18 -0.21 13.77 -16.67
N THR A 19 -0.32 14.65 -17.65
CA THR A 19 0.28 14.46 -18.98
C THR A 19 1.68 15.06 -18.99
N GLY A 20 2.61 14.43 -19.73
CA GLY A 20 3.98 14.95 -19.89
C GLY A 20 5.09 14.23 -19.11
N TYR A 21 4.86 12.99 -18.66
CA TYR A 21 5.94 12.18 -18.10
C TYR A 21 6.98 11.85 -19.19
N ASN A 22 8.23 12.24 -18.94
CA ASN A 22 9.36 11.72 -19.69
C ASN A 22 9.62 10.29 -19.20
N HIS A 23 8.91 9.32 -19.79
CA HIS A 23 9.02 7.91 -19.40
C HIS A 23 10.40 7.38 -19.81
N ASP A 24 11.22 7.06 -18.81
CA ASP A 24 12.37 6.20 -19.02
C ASP A 24 11.88 4.74 -19.09
N TYR A 25 11.73 4.23 -20.30
CA TYR A 25 11.25 2.86 -20.53
C TYR A 25 12.22 1.77 -20.03
N GLU A 26 13.48 2.13 -19.73
CA GLU A 26 14.44 1.21 -19.13
C GLU A 26 14.33 1.17 -17.61
N ALA A 27 13.68 2.16 -16.99
CA ALA A 27 13.44 2.17 -15.55
C ALA A 27 12.41 1.10 -15.17
N LYS A 28 12.85 0.13 -14.38
CA LYS A 28 12.06 -1.00 -13.90
C LYS A 28 12.07 -1.00 -12.38
N ALA A 29 10.92 -1.20 -11.78
CA ALA A 29 10.76 -1.42 -10.35
C ALA A 29 10.03 -2.75 -10.11
N GLY A 30 10.42 -3.44 -9.05
CA GLY A 30 9.81 -4.69 -8.62
C GLY A 30 9.28 -4.56 -7.20
N ILE A 31 8.12 -5.17 -6.94
CA ILE A 31 7.52 -5.29 -5.63
C ILE A 31 7.22 -6.76 -5.35
N ASP A 32 7.66 -7.25 -4.19
CA ASP A 32 7.32 -8.55 -3.65
C ASP A 32 6.53 -8.36 -2.36
N ILE A 33 5.31 -8.91 -2.29
CA ILE A 33 4.37 -8.70 -1.18
C ILE A 33 4.37 -9.94 -0.28
N GLY A 34 4.50 -9.73 1.03
CA GLY A 34 4.55 -10.83 2.01
C GLY A 34 3.94 -10.46 3.36
N LEU A 35 3.97 -11.39 4.31
CA LEU A 35 3.37 -11.20 5.64
C LEU A 35 4.34 -10.62 6.67
N ASN A 36 5.62 -11.00 6.62
CA ASN A 36 6.64 -10.47 7.54
C ASN A 36 7.20 -9.14 7.02
N ASN A 37 7.56 -9.11 5.74
CA ASN A 37 7.85 -7.90 4.98
C ASN A 37 6.64 -7.66 4.09
N LEU A 38 5.84 -6.63 4.40
CA LEU A 38 4.62 -6.31 3.66
C LEU A 38 4.93 -6.07 2.19
N ALA A 39 6.00 -5.34 1.94
CA ALA A 39 6.51 -5.10 0.60
C ALA A 39 8.03 -5.02 0.65
N THR A 40 8.67 -5.74 -0.27
CA THR A 40 10.08 -5.55 -0.62
C THR A 40 10.11 -4.86 -1.97
N ILE A 41 10.64 -3.65 -2.01
CA ILE A 41 10.62 -2.79 -3.20
C ILE A 41 12.05 -2.59 -3.69
N THR A 42 12.28 -2.85 -4.98
CA THR A 42 13.58 -2.67 -5.64
C THR A 42 13.42 -1.97 -6.98
N SER A 43 14.50 -1.37 -7.49
CA SER A 43 14.53 -0.79 -8.83
C SER A 43 15.93 -0.88 -9.43
N ASN A 44 16.03 -0.94 -10.75
CA ASN A 44 17.29 -0.82 -11.47
C ASN A 44 17.76 0.64 -11.62
N GLN A 45 17.00 1.62 -11.15
CA GLN A 45 17.39 3.03 -11.19
C GLN A 45 18.61 3.29 -10.30
N LYS A 46 19.60 3.99 -10.86
CA LYS A 46 20.85 4.31 -10.15
C LYS A 46 20.55 5.15 -8.91
N GLY A 47 21.08 4.71 -7.76
CA GLY A 47 20.91 5.40 -6.48
C GLY A 47 19.62 5.05 -5.74
N PHE A 48 18.76 4.20 -6.31
CA PHE A 48 17.62 3.65 -5.58
C PHE A 48 18.11 2.76 -4.43
N ARG A 49 17.54 2.96 -3.24
CA ARG A 49 17.80 2.11 -2.09
C ARG A 49 16.60 1.19 -1.89
N PRO A 50 16.78 -0.14 -1.90
CA PRO A 50 15.69 -1.07 -1.62
C PRO A 50 14.97 -0.74 -0.32
N VAL A 51 13.64 -0.81 -0.35
CA VAL A 51 12.78 -0.49 0.79
C VAL A 51 12.07 -1.75 1.26
N ILE A 52 12.07 -1.97 2.57
CA ILE A 52 11.30 -3.02 3.22
C ILE A 52 10.22 -2.37 4.08
N VAL A 53 8.97 -2.67 3.77
CA VAL A 53 7.82 -2.25 4.57
C VAL A 53 7.53 -3.35 5.59
N ASN A 54 7.43 -2.99 6.86
CA ASN A 54 7.19 -3.95 7.95
C ASN A 54 5.76 -4.52 7.90
N GLY A 55 5.61 -5.84 7.73
CA GLY A 55 4.32 -6.53 7.68
C GLY A 55 3.79 -7.03 9.02
N ARG A 56 4.60 -6.95 10.08
CA ARG A 56 4.21 -7.38 11.44
C ARG A 56 2.88 -6.76 11.93
N PRO A 57 2.58 -5.47 11.69
CA PRO A 57 1.29 -4.91 12.09
C PRO A 57 0.09 -5.61 11.45
N LEU A 58 0.16 -5.92 10.15
CA LEU A 58 -0.90 -6.65 9.44
C LEU A 58 -1.08 -8.05 10.01
N LYS A 59 0.03 -8.75 10.28
CA LYS A 59 0.00 -10.07 10.93
C LYS A 59 -0.66 -10.03 12.31
N SER A 60 -0.38 -9.00 13.12
CA SER A 60 -1.01 -8.82 14.43
C SER A 60 -2.51 -8.57 14.34
N ILE A 61 -2.97 -7.78 13.36
CA ILE A 61 -4.41 -7.56 13.13
C ILE A 61 -5.10 -8.84 12.67
N ASN A 62 -4.49 -9.59 11.74
CA ASN A 62 -5.05 -10.85 11.28
C ASN A 62 -5.18 -11.87 12.41
N ALA A 63 -4.21 -11.93 13.33
CA ALA A 63 -4.29 -12.77 14.51
C ALA A 63 -5.49 -12.40 15.39
N ILE A 64 -5.74 -11.11 15.64
CA ILE A 64 -6.92 -10.65 16.38
C ILE A 64 -8.21 -11.16 15.72
N PHE A 65 -8.30 -11.08 14.39
CA PHE A 65 -9.45 -11.60 13.65
C PHE A 65 -9.64 -13.11 13.85
N THR A 66 -8.55 -13.90 13.81
CA THR A 66 -8.59 -15.34 14.11
C THR A 66 -9.14 -15.62 15.52
N TRP A 67 -8.76 -14.84 16.52
CA TRP A 67 -9.23 -15.02 17.90
C TRP A 67 -10.68 -14.60 18.13
N ILE A 68 -11.23 -13.69 17.32
CA ILE A 68 -12.63 -13.25 17.42
C ILE A 68 -13.57 -14.20 16.66
N ALA A 69 -13.06 -14.91 15.65
CA ALA A 69 -13.81 -15.84 14.82
C ALA A 69 -13.77 -17.31 15.30
N ALA A 70 -13.09 -17.59 16.41
CA ALA A 70 -12.99 -18.90 17.06
C ALA A 70 -13.80 -18.92 18.37
#